data_AF-A0A1L7NMG5-F1
#
_entry.id   AF-A0A1L7NMG5-F1
#
_cell.length_a   1.000
_cell.length_b   1.000
_cell.length_c   1.000
_cell.angle_alpha   90.00
_cell.angle_beta   90.00
_cell.angle_gamma   90.00
#
_symmetry.space_group_name_H-M   'P 1'
#
loop_
_entity.id
_entity.type
_entity.pdbx_description
1 polymer ?
#
loop_
_entity_poly.entity_id
_entity_poly.type
_entity_poly.pdbx_seq_one_letter_code
_entity_poly.pdbx_strand_id
1 'polypeptide(L)'
;MHPSIGRLNGGKFYSYLNGYHAEPFVGSLEEVEVAMGLRTQPTPSPAEPAAAKRKCFDVTMRFQYPAWDEVDGIVYRSIEADSKSEANAMAKRMADQDGHLAGGKGRVTFSACEQ
;
A
#
# COMPACT_ATOMS: atom_id res chain seq x y z
N MET A 1 -6.68 -23.51 28.21
CA MET A 1 -5.26 -23.16 28.48
C MET A 1 -4.47 -24.45 28.51
N HIS A 2 -3.45 -24.56 27.67
CA HIS A 2 -2.65 -25.79 27.54
C HIS A 2 -1.65 -25.90 28.71
N PRO A 3 -1.41 -27.11 29.27
CA PRO A 3 -0.54 -27.30 30.45
C PRO A 3 0.91 -26.85 30.22
N SER A 4 1.38 -26.81 28.98
CA SER A 4 2.74 -26.34 28.62
C SER A 4 2.87 -24.82 28.44
N ILE A 5 1.83 -24.03 28.76
CA ILE A 5 1.87 -22.56 28.72
C ILE A 5 1.99 -22.02 30.14
N GLY A 6 3.08 -21.30 30.41
CA GLY A 6 3.24 -20.52 31.63
C GLY A 6 2.72 -19.09 31.48
N ARG A 7 2.31 -18.46 32.59
CA ARG A 7 1.90 -17.04 32.64
C ARG A 7 2.94 -16.24 33.43
N LEU A 8 3.44 -15.16 32.85
CA LEU A 8 4.33 -14.20 33.51
C LEU A 8 3.51 -13.12 34.22
N ASN A 9 4.10 -12.51 35.26
CA ASN A 9 3.46 -11.48 36.10
C ASN A 9 3.02 -10.23 35.31
N GLY A 10 3.50 -10.03 34.08
CA GLY A 10 3.11 -8.94 33.19
C GLY A 10 1.95 -9.23 32.24
N GLY A 11 1.18 -10.30 32.45
CA GLY A 11 0.08 -10.70 31.56
C GLY A 11 0.54 -11.34 30.23
N LYS A 12 1.85 -11.57 30.09
CA LYS A 12 2.45 -12.31 28.98
C LYS A 12 2.43 -13.81 29.24
N PHE A 13 2.43 -14.59 28.18
CA PHE A 13 2.45 -16.05 28.23
C PHE A 13 3.74 -16.56 27.60
N TYR A 14 4.21 -17.73 28.03
CA TYR A 14 5.40 -18.36 27.45
C TYR A 14 5.24 -19.86 27.29
N SER A 15 5.94 -20.42 26.30
CA SER A 15 6.05 -21.88 26.12
C SER A 15 7.41 -22.27 25.53
N TYR A 16 7.92 -23.43 25.93
CA TYR A 16 9.15 -24.03 25.42
C TYR A 16 8.85 -24.89 24.19
N LEU A 17 8.70 -24.25 23.03
CA LEU A 17 8.36 -24.92 21.77
C LEU A 17 9.42 -25.97 21.36
N ASN A 18 10.70 -25.68 21.62
CA ASN A 18 11.85 -26.51 21.23
C ASN A 18 12.51 -27.21 22.43
N GLY A 19 11.77 -27.38 23.54
CA GLY A 19 12.29 -27.96 24.79
C GLY A 19 13.02 -26.96 25.69
N TYR A 20 13.31 -27.38 26.93
CA TYR A 20 13.90 -26.53 27.99
C TYR A 20 15.33 -26.07 27.73
N HIS A 21 15.99 -26.65 26.71
CA HIS A 21 17.34 -26.27 26.30
C HIS A 21 17.37 -25.06 25.36
N ALA A 22 16.21 -24.64 24.85
CA ALA A 22 16.05 -23.49 23.98
C ALA A 22 15.34 -22.33 24.70
N GLU A 23 15.49 -21.12 24.17
CA GLU A 23 14.80 -19.95 24.71
C GLU A 23 13.27 -20.11 24.57
N PRO A 24 12.49 -19.77 25.61
CA PRO A 24 11.04 -19.87 25.56
C PRO A 24 10.47 -18.80 24.62
N PHE A 25 9.44 -19.18 23.87
CA PHE A 25 8.66 -18.22 23.09
C PHE A 25 7.74 -17.45 24.04
N VAL A 26 7.88 -16.12 24.10
CA VAL A 26 7.11 -15.25 24.99
C VAL A 26 6.24 -14.30 24.16
N GLY A 27 4.94 -14.27 24.43
CA GLY A 27 3.99 -13.46 23.67
C GLY A 27 2.62 -13.35 24.33
N SER A 28 1.61 -13.04 23.54
CA SER A 28 0.21 -13.18 23.95
C SER A 28 -0.22 -14.65 24.00
N LEU A 29 -1.32 -14.96 24.70
CA LEU A 29 -1.84 -16.34 24.78
C LEU A 29 -2.12 -16.89 23.38
N GLU A 30 -2.67 -16.07 22.50
CA GLU A 30 -3.01 -16.47 21.13
C GLU A 30 -1.75 -16.73 20.29
N GLU A 31 -0.72 -15.90 20.41
CA GLU A 31 0.56 -16.10 19.72
C GLU A 31 1.25 -17.39 20.18
N VAL A 32 1.24 -17.68 21.48
CA VAL A 32 1.83 -18.90 22.04
C VAL A 32 1.03 -20.14 21.62
N GLU A 33 -0.30 -20.06 21.56
CA GLU A 33 -1.16 -21.15 21.08
C GLU A 33 -0.99 -21.41 19.58
N VAL A 34 -0.82 -20.36 18.78
CA VAL A 34 -0.50 -20.46 17.35
C VAL A 34 0.88 -21.07 17.14
N ALA A 35 1.90 -20.64 17.90
CA ALA A 35 3.25 -21.16 17.79
C ALA A 35 3.38 -22.64 18.23
N MET A 36 2.52 -23.07 19.16
CA MET A 36 2.38 -24.49 19.54
C MET A 36 1.52 -25.32 18.56
N GLY A 37 0.94 -24.70 17.52
CA GLY A 37 0.06 -25.38 16.57
C GLY A 37 -1.30 -25.81 17.16
N LEU A 38 -1.69 -25.29 18.33
CA LEU A 38 -3.01 -25.55 18.93
C LEU A 38 -4.12 -24.73 18.26
N ARG A 39 -3.75 -23.62 17.62
CA ARG A 39 -4.64 -22.82 16.77
C ARG A 39 -4.07 -22.77 15.37
N THR A 40 -4.92 -23.01 14.37
CA THR A 40 -4.60 -22.76 12.97
C THR A 40 -4.27 -21.27 12.85
N GLN A 41 -3.09 -20.94 12.32
CA GLN A 41 -2.80 -19.56 11.94
C GLN A 41 -3.97 -19.08 11.08
N PRO A 42 -4.52 -17.86 11.30
CA PRO A 42 -5.24 -17.22 10.23
C PRO A 42 -4.23 -17.07 9.11
N THR A 43 -4.28 -17.97 8.14
CA THR A 43 -3.50 -17.86 6.92
C THR A 43 -3.81 -16.44 6.42
N PRO A 44 -2.83 -15.55 6.28
CA PRO A 44 -3.05 -14.39 5.43
C PRO A 44 -3.27 -15.00 4.04
N SER A 45 -4.53 -15.28 3.72
CA SER A 45 -4.95 -15.51 2.36
C SER A 45 -4.33 -14.34 1.58
N PRO A 46 -3.47 -14.60 0.57
CA PRO A 46 -3.04 -13.55 -0.32
C PRO A 46 -4.34 -12.93 -0.78
N ALA A 47 -4.61 -11.68 -0.39
CA ALA A 47 -5.76 -10.98 -0.90
C ALA A 47 -5.63 -11.09 -2.42
N GLU A 48 -6.47 -11.92 -3.04
CA GLU A 48 -6.66 -11.87 -4.48
C GLU A 48 -6.85 -10.38 -4.76
N PRO A 49 -6.04 -9.76 -5.63
CA PRO A 49 -6.24 -8.36 -5.94
C PRO A 49 -7.66 -8.31 -6.51
N ALA A 50 -8.59 -7.84 -5.68
CA ALA A 50 -9.98 -7.70 -6.05
C ALA A 50 -9.92 -6.95 -7.37
N ALA A 51 -10.34 -7.59 -8.46
CA ALA A 51 -10.24 -7.05 -9.80
C ALA A 51 -10.87 -5.66 -9.76
N ALA A 52 -10.02 -4.64 -9.58
CA ALA A 52 -10.47 -3.30 -9.39
C ALA A 52 -11.07 -2.95 -10.73
N LYS A 53 -12.36 -2.63 -10.74
CA LYS A 53 -13.00 -2.19 -11.97
C LYS A 53 -12.21 -0.98 -12.44
N ARG A 54 -11.50 -1.13 -13.57
CA ARG A 54 -10.79 -0.03 -14.21
C ARG A 54 -11.78 1.10 -14.40
N LYS A 55 -11.44 2.26 -13.84
CA LYS A 55 -12.21 3.49 -13.93
C LYS A 55 -11.51 4.41 -14.92
N CYS A 56 -12.30 5.24 -15.58
CA CYS A 56 -11.78 6.29 -16.44
C CYS A 56 -11.51 7.55 -15.62
N PHE A 57 -10.31 8.07 -15.75
CA PHE A 57 -9.89 9.30 -15.10
C PHE A 57 -9.43 10.32 -16.14
N ASP A 58 -9.80 11.58 -15.91
CA ASP A 58 -9.20 12.73 -16.56
C ASP A 58 -8.17 13.35 -15.62
N VAL A 59 -6.92 13.46 -16.08
CA VAL A 59 -5.82 13.99 -15.29
C VAL A 59 -5.38 15.33 -15.86
N THR A 60 -5.46 16.38 -15.04
CA THR A 60 -4.97 17.71 -15.41
C THR A 60 -3.57 17.92 -14.84
N MET A 61 -2.61 18.24 -15.70
CA MET A 61 -1.27 18.65 -15.35
C MET A 61 -1.16 20.18 -15.35
N ARG A 62 -0.75 20.78 -14.22
CA ARG A 62 -0.55 22.23 -14.08
C ARG A 62 0.87 22.56 -13.71
N PHE A 63 1.42 23.60 -14.34
CA PHE A 63 2.72 24.17 -14.00
C PHE A 63 2.61 25.04 -12.75
N GLN A 64 3.64 25.05 -11.91
CA GLN A 64 3.71 25.95 -10.74
C GLN A 64 3.79 27.42 -11.15
N TYR A 65 4.48 27.69 -12.27
CA TYR A 65 4.64 29.02 -12.86
C TYR A 65 4.21 28.95 -14.33
N PRO A 66 2.90 28.84 -14.60
CA PRO A 66 2.41 28.73 -15.97
C PRO A 66 2.60 30.04 -16.71
N ALA A 67 2.87 29.96 -18.01
CA ALA A 67 2.65 31.10 -18.89
C ALA A 67 1.15 31.43 -18.95
N TRP A 68 0.79 32.60 -19.47
CA TRP A 68 -0.60 33.06 -19.50
C TRP A 68 -1.52 32.10 -20.28
N ASP A 69 -0.99 31.50 -21.34
CA ASP A 69 -1.64 30.49 -22.18
C ASP A 69 -1.64 29.07 -21.57
N GLU A 70 -0.85 28.83 -20.53
CA GLU A 70 -0.72 27.53 -19.86
C GLU A 70 -1.50 27.45 -18.53
N VAL A 71 -2.29 28.48 -18.18
CA VAL A 71 -2.94 28.60 -16.86
C VAL A 71 -3.91 27.46 -16.54
N ASP A 72 -4.63 26.97 -17.55
CA ASP A 72 -5.58 25.86 -17.43
C ASP A 72 -4.88 24.50 -17.36
N GLY A 73 -3.60 24.44 -17.75
CA GLY A 73 -2.81 23.22 -17.79
C GLY A 73 -3.13 22.31 -18.97
N ILE A 74 -2.53 21.12 -18.97
CA ILE A 74 -2.67 20.10 -20.02
C ILE A 74 -3.55 18.98 -19.47
N VAL A 75 -4.62 18.63 -20.19
CA VAL A 75 -5.56 17.59 -19.78
C VAL A 75 -5.28 16.30 -20.53
N TYR A 76 -4.96 15.24 -19.80
CA TYR A 76 -4.87 13.87 -20.28
C TYR A 76 -6.20 13.18 -20.04
N ARG A 77 -6.94 12.89 -21.11
CA ARG A 77 -8.30 12.34 -21.03
C ARG A 77 -8.32 10.82 -21.11
N SER A 78 -9.37 10.23 -20.54
CA SER A 78 -9.70 8.81 -20.69
C SER A 78 -8.56 7.86 -20.26
N ILE A 79 -7.89 8.16 -19.15
CA ILE A 79 -6.89 7.27 -18.57
C ILE A 79 -7.61 6.16 -17.80
N GLU A 80 -7.50 4.93 -18.31
CA GLU A 80 -7.97 3.74 -17.60
C GLU A 80 -6.98 3.35 -16.51
N ALA A 81 -7.42 3.41 -15.25
CA ALA A 81 -6.60 3.00 -14.11
C ALA A 81 -7.47 2.39 -13.00
N ASP A 82 -6.84 1.66 -12.09
CA ASP A 82 -7.51 1.09 -10.93
C ASP A 82 -7.67 2.13 -9.81
N SER A 83 -6.87 3.20 -9.84
CA SER A 83 -6.86 4.26 -8.82
C SER A 83 -6.43 5.63 -9.37
N LYS A 84 -6.78 6.70 -8.64
CA LYS A 84 -6.32 8.07 -8.93
C LYS A 84 -4.79 8.21 -8.92
N SER A 85 -4.11 7.50 -8.00
CA SER A 85 -2.65 7.50 -7.92
C SER A 85 -2.02 6.86 -9.15
N GLU A 86 -2.59 5.78 -9.64
CA GLU A 86 -2.13 5.11 -10.85
C GLU A 86 -2.40 5.96 -12.10
N ALA A 87 -3.60 6.56 -12.21
CA ALA A 87 -3.92 7.50 -13.28
C ALA A 87 -2.92 8.66 -13.33
N ASN A 88 -2.58 9.25 -12.18
CA ASN A 88 -1.55 10.28 -12.09
C ASN A 88 -0.16 9.78 -12.51
N ALA A 89 0.20 8.54 -12.15
CA ALA A 89 1.48 7.96 -12.55
C ALA A 89 1.55 7.73 -14.06
N MET A 90 0.45 7.28 -14.69
CA MET A 90 0.34 7.14 -16.14
C MET A 90 0.42 8.49 -16.84
N ALA A 91 -0.35 9.49 -16.40
CA ALA A 91 -0.30 10.85 -16.93
C ALA A 91 1.11 11.45 -16.83
N LYS A 92 1.84 11.17 -15.74
CA LYS A 92 3.23 11.60 -15.58
C LYS A 92 4.16 10.96 -16.61
N ARG A 93 3.98 9.67 -16.93
CA ARG A 93 4.77 9.02 -17.98
C ARG A 93 4.46 9.59 -19.36
N MET A 94 3.20 9.88 -19.65
CA MET A 94 2.80 10.53 -20.91
C MET A 94 3.43 11.92 -21.02
N ALA A 95 3.35 12.72 -19.96
CA ALA A 95 3.97 14.04 -19.90
C ALA A 95 5.50 14.01 -20.08
N ASP A 96 6.17 12.95 -19.59
CA ASP A 96 7.61 12.75 -19.80
C ASP A 96 7.93 12.48 -21.28
N GLN A 97 7.15 11.58 -21.91
CA GLN A 97 7.29 11.23 -23.32
C GLN A 97 7.01 12.41 -24.25
N ASP A 98 6.02 13.23 -23.91
CA ASP A 98 5.69 14.47 -24.64
C ASP A 98 6.71 15.59 -24.39
N GLY A 99 7.69 15.37 -23.49
CA GLY A 99 8.75 16.33 -23.18
C GLY A 99 8.31 17.48 -22.28
N HIS A 100 7.12 17.41 -21.69
CA HIS A 100 6.61 18.44 -20.77
C HIS A 100 7.29 18.43 -19.40
N LEU A 101 7.99 17.34 -19.06
CA LEU A 101 8.73 17.20 -17.81
C LEU A 101 10.23 17.50 -17.94
N ALA A 102 10.74 17.64 -19.17
CA ALA A 102 12.16 17.91 -19.43
C ALA A 102 12.42 19.41 -19.62
N GLY A 103 13.52 19.90 -19.03
CA GLY A 103 14.05 21.25 -19.30
C GLY A 103 13.29 22.39 -18.63
N GLY A 104 13.71 22.79 -17.43
CA GLY A 104 13.53 24.16 -16.90
C GLY A 104 12.12 24.66 -16.58
N LYS A 105 11.05 23.98 -17.01
CA LYS A 105 9.63 24.42 -16.81
C LYS A 105 9.14 24.36 -15.35
N GLY A 106 10.00 24.04 -14.40
CA GLY A 106 9.70 24.08 -12.97
C GLY A 106 8.90 22.88 -12.46
N ARG A 107 8.26 23.03 -11.29
CA ARG A 107 7.47 21.96 -10.69
C ARG A 107 6.11 21.86 -11.37
N VAL A 108 5.63 20.63 -11.60
CA VAL A 108 4.29 20.34 -12.10
C VAL A 108 3.46 19.63 -11.03
N THR A 109 2.14 19.78 -11.12
CA THR A 109 1.18 19.08 -10.28
C THR A 109 0.17 18.33 -11.15
N PHE A 110 -0.23 17.14 -10.72
CA PHE A 110 -1.20 16.30 -11.43
C PHE A 110 -2.44 16.14 -10.55
N SER A 111 -3.62 16.30 -11.13
CA SER A 111 -4.91 16.15 -10.44
C SER A 111 -5.82 15.24 -11.25
N ALA A 112 -6.14 14.07 -10.70
CA ALA A 112 -7.04 13.09 -11.30
C ALA A 112 -8.49 13.28 -10.84
N CYS A 113 -9.39 13.42 -11.80
CA CYS A 113 -10.84 13.42 -11.64
C CYS A 113 -11.43 12.16 -12.28
N GLU A 114 -12.32 11.48 -11.55
CA GLU A 114 -13.09 10.36 -12.12
C GLU A 114 -14.18 10.93 -13.02
N GLN A 115 -14.44 10.31 -14.17
CA GLN A 115 -15.50 10.69 -15.10
C GLN A 115 -16.89 10.26 -14.60
#